data_AF-A0A816DMA6-F1
#
_entry.id   AF-A0A816DMA6-F1
#
_cell.length_a   1.000
_cell.length_b   1.000
_cell.length_c   1.000
_cell.angle_alpha   90.00
_cell.angle_beta   90.00
_cell.angle_gamma   90.00
#
_symmetry.space_group_name_H-M   'P 1'
#
loop_
_entity.id
_entity.type
_entity.pdbx_description
1 polymer ?
#
loop_
_entity_poly.entity_id
_entity_poly.type
_entity_poly.pdbx_seq_one_letter_code
_entity_poly.pdbx_strand_id
1 'polypeptide(L)'
;SSDDKPYCENLFRNRSNISITPQSFSMGDDLITLSLCEHSIITGGTFGWWSGYLANGQVLHDKIYPSGCERREHYYPPWYLIDGKVRAYKNSNYTL
;
A
#
# COMPACT_ATOMS: atom_id res chain seq x y z
N SER A 1 -5.88 4.39 3.05
CA SER A 1 -6.14 4.31 4.51
C SER A 1 -5.17 5.25 5.20
N SER A 2 -5.66 6.00 6.19
CA SER A 2 -4.91 6.94 7.02
C SER A 2 -5.43 6.82 8.45
N ASP A 3 -4.53 6.84 9.42
CA ASP A 3 -4.86 6.84 10.85
C ASP A 3 -5.38 8.20 11.32
N ASP A 4 -4.89 9.30 10.72
CA ASP A 4 -5.38 10.65 10.98
C ASP A 4 -6.60 11.00 10.11
N LYS A 5 -7.77 10.50 10.53
CA LYS A 5 -9.06 10.80 9.88
C LYS A 5 -9.43 12.30 9.92
N PRO A 6 -9.27 13.02 11.05
CA PRO A 6 -9.50 14.47 11.09
C PRO A 6 -8.66 15.25 10.08
N TYR A 7 -7.40 14.86 9.89
CA TYR A 7 -6.56 15.44 8.84
C TYR A 7 -7.13 15.19 7.44
N CYS A 8 -7.55 13.94 7.14
CA CYS A 8 -8.16 13.62 5.85
C CYS A 8 -9.44 14.40 5.59
N GLU A 9 -10.33 14.51 6.57
CA GLU A 9 -11.56 15.29 6.47
C GLU A 9 -11.26 16.76 6.11
N ASN A 10 -10.29 17.36 6.79
CA ASN A 10 -9.88 18.73 6.53
C ASN A 10 -9.21 18.91 5.16
N LEU A 11 -8.32 17.98 4.77
CA LEU A 11 -7.62 18.00 3.49
C LEU A 11 -8.61 17.90 2.32
N PHE A 12 -9.63 17.08 2.47
CA PHE A 12 -10.60 16.75 1.42
C PHE A 12 -11.92 17.52 1.52
N ARG A 13 -12.07 18.44 2.47
CA ARG A 13 -13.31 19.19 2.74
C ARG A 13 -13.98 19.85 1.52
N ASN A 14 -13.19 20.22 0.51
CA ASN A 14 -13.65 20.91 -0.70
C ASN A 14 -13.59 20.04 -1.96
N ARG A 15 -13.57 18.72 -1.80
CA ARG A 15 -13.50 17.76 -2.89
C ARG A 15 -14.76 16.91 -2.88
N SER A 16 -15.33 16.67 -4.06
CA SER A 16 -16.45 15.73 -4.25
C SER A 16 -15.91 14.34 -4.60
N ASN A 17 -16.79 13.33 -4.57
CA ASN A 17 -16.47 11.92 -4.88
C ASN A 17 -15.43 11.30 -3.93
N ILE A 18 -15.51 11.66 -2.65
CA ILE A 18 -14.66 11.10 -1.60
C ILE A 18 -15.55 10.44 -0.57
N SER A 19 -15.22 9.21 -0.22
CA SER A 19 -15.81 8.49 0.90
C SER A 19 -14.75 8.36 1.99
N ILE A 20 -15.04 8.88 3.18
CA ILE A 20 -14.20 8.72 4.36
C ILE A 20 -14.94 7.77 5.30
N THR A 21 -14.29 6.67 5.63
CA THR A 21 -14.82 5.65 6.54
C THR A 21 -14.94 6.18 7.96
N PRO A 22 -15.97 5.80 8.73
CA PRO A 22 -16.15 6.22 10.13
C PRO A 22 -14.93 5.93 11.00
N GLN A 23 -14.71 6.73 12.04
CA GLN A 23 -13.59 6.52 12.97
C GLN A 23 -13.70 5.23 13.79
N SER A 24 -14.91 4.66 13.92
CA SER A 24 -15.16 3.39 14.59
C SER A 24 -14.64 2.15 13.84
N PHE A 25 -14.24 2.29 12.58
CA PHE A 25 -13.74 1.17 11.79
C PHE A 25 -12.36 0.73 12.27
N SER A 26 -12.16 -0.58 12.28
CA SER A 26 -10.91 -1.21 12.68
C SER A 26 -9.87 -1.16 11.55
N MET A 27 -8.61 -1.43 11.89
CA MET A 27 -7.55 -1.61 10.89
C MET A 27 -7.86 -2.73 9.88
N GLY A 28 -8.63 -3.75 10.29
CA GLY A 28 -9.05 -4.84 9.42
C GLY A 28 -10.04 -4.38 8.35
N ASP A 29 -10.97 -3.50 8.71
CA ASP A 29 -11.95 -2.93 7.78
C ASP A 29 -11.26 -2.07 6.70
N ASP A 30 -10.25 -1.30 7.12
CA ASP A 30 -9.40 -0.52 6.21
C ASP A 30 -8.60 -1.43 5.26
N LEU A 31 -8.06 -2.55 5.77
CA LEU A 31 -7.31 -3.52 4.98
C LEU A 31 -8.20 -4.19 3.93
N ILE A 32 -9.41 -4.60 4.32
CA ILE A 32 -10.41 -5.19 3.42
C ILE A 32 -10.81 -4.18 2.35
N THR A 33 -11.10 -2.93 2.74
CA THR A 33 -11.47 -1.86 1.80
C THR A 33 -10.38 -1.68 0.74
N LEU A 34 -9.11 -1.61 1.14
CA LEU A 34 -7.99 -1.49 0.21
C LEU A 34 -7.82 -2.72 -0.70
N SER A 35 -8.13 -3.92 -0.19
CA SER A 35 -8.06 -5.16 -0.98
C SER A 35 -9.15 -5.26 -2.05
N LEU A 36 -10.26 -4.53 -1.87
CA LEU A 36 -11.38 -4.51 -2.82
C LEU A 36 -11.26 -3.39 -3.85
N CYS A 37 -10.33 -2.45 -3.70
CA CYS A 37 -10.09 -1.39 -4.67
C CYS A 37 -9.39 -1.93 -5.92
N GLU A 38 -9.82 -1.49 -7.11
CA GLU A 38 -9.15 -1.81 -8.38
C GLU A 38 -7.73 -1.22 -8.45
N HIS A 39 -7.54 -0.07 -7.82
CA HIS A 39 -6.25 0.61 -7.73
C HIS A 39 -6.07 1.23 -6.35
N SER A 40 -4.93 0.95 -5.72
CA SER A 40 -4.59 1.43 -4.38
C SER A 40 -3.23 2.12 -4.39
N ILE A 41 -3.19 3.36 -3.92
CA ILE A 41 -1.94 4.08 -3.63
C ILE A 41 -1.62 3.85 -2.15
N ILE A 42 -0.50 3.19 -1.90
CA ILE A 42 -0.09 2.72 -0.57
C ILE A 42 1.37 3.09 -0.31
N THR A 43 1.71 3.32 0.96
CA THR A 43 3.10 3.47 1.37
C THR A 43 3.82 2.11 1.38
N GLY A 44 5.15 2.14 1.21
CA GLY A 44 5.99 0.95 1.23
C GLY A 44 6.19 0.38 2.63
N GLY A 45 5.18 -0.30 3.17
CA GLY A 45 5.23 -0.97 4.47
C GLY A 45 4.35 -2.23 4.52
N THR A 46 4.41 -2.96 5.62
CA THR A 46 3.76 -4.27 5.78
C THR A 46 2.25 -4.22 5.58
N PHE A 47 1.58 -3.17 6.08
CA PHE A 47 0.13 -3.01 5.94
C PHE A 47 -0.30 -2.87 4.47
N GLY A 48 0.35 -1.96 3.74
CA GLY A 48 0.09 -1.77 2.31
C GLY A 48 0.39 -3.04 1.51
N TRP A 49 1.48 -3.75 1.83
CA TRP A 49 1.80 -5.00 1.16
C TRP A 49 0.70 -6.05 1.29
N TRP A 50 0.16 -6.27 2.50
CA TRP A 50 -0.95 -7.21 2.70
C TRP A 50 -2.21 -6.81 1.94
N SER A 51 -2.54 -5.51 1.88
CA SER A 51 -3.69 -5.07 1.07
C SER A 51 -3.53 -5.40 -0.41
N GLY A 52 -2.34 -5.21 -0.98
CA GLY A 52 -2.06 -5.52 -2.39
C GLY A 52 -2.03 -7.02 -2.67
N TYR A 53 -1.47 -7.81 -1.75
CA TYR A 53 -1.49 -9.27 -1.82
C TYR A 53 -2.92 -9.82 -1.80
N LEU A 54 -3.77 -9.32 -0.88
CA LEU A 54 -5.17 -9.73 -0.76
C LEU A 54 -6.04 -9.29 -1.95
N ALA A 55 -5.70 -8.17 -2.59
CA ALA A 55 -6.35 -7.72 -3.82
C ALA A 55 -6.08 -8.64 -5.02
N ASN A 56 -5.20 -9.65 -4.88
CA ASN A 56 -4.68 -10.47 -5.98
C ASN A 56 -4.12 -9.59 -7.13
N GLY A 57 -3.61 -8.41 -6.78
CA GLY A 57 -3.19 -7.37 -7.71
C GLY A 57 -1.68 -7.37 -7.97
N GLN A 58 -1.26 -6.46 -8.85
CA GLN A 58 0.16 -6.16 -9.06
C GLN A 58 0.55 -4.97 -8.19
N VAL A 59 1.56 -5.15 -7.33
CA VAL A 59 2.10 -4.08 -6.49
C VAL A 59 3.35 -3.50 -7.14
N LEU A 60 3.25 -2.24 -7.58
CA LEU A 60 4.38 -1.46 -8.07
C LEU A 60 4.97 -0.66 -6.91
N HIS A 61 6.30 -0.70 -6.78
CA HIS A 61 7.02 0.06 -5.76
C HIS A 61 8.19 0.80 -6.40
N ASP A 62 8.39 2.05 -6.02
CA ASP A 62 9.49 2.88 -6.51
C ASP A 62 10.86 2.25 -6.26
N LYS A 63 11.73 2.31 -7.27
CA LYS A 63 13.09 1.77 -7.21
C LYS A 63 13.97 2.53 -6.22
N ILE A 64 13.68 3.81 -6.00
CA ILE A 64 14.47 4.72 -5.18
C ILE A 64 13.80 4.82 -3.81
N TYR A 65 14.50 4.34 -2.77
CA TYR A 65 14.10 4.56 -1.39
C TYR A 65 14.88 5.74 -0.83
N PRO A 66 14.23 6.62 -0.03
CA PRO A 66 14.94 7.61 0.75
C PRO A 66 16.03 6.92 1.58
N SER A 67 17.24 7.47 1.58
CA SER A 67 18.34 6.98 2.42
C SER A 67 17.92 7.01 3.90
N GLY A 68 17.98 5.87 4.58
CA GLY A 68 17.63 5.75 6.01
C GLY A 68 16.35 4.95 6.30
N CYS A 69 15.57 4.56 5.30
CA CYS A 69 14.46 3.61 5.50
C CYS A 69 14.96 2.15 5.54
N GLU A 70 14.35 1.32 6.40
CA GLU A 70 14.66 -0.12 6.42
C GLU A 70 14.45 -0.74 5.04
N ARG A 71 15.34 -1.66 4.66
CA ARG A 71 15.32 -2.27 3.34
C ARG A 71 14.05 -3.09 3.15
N ARG A 72 13.56 -3.07 1.90
CA ARG A 72 12.45 -3.87 1.34
C ARG A 72 12.30 -5.27 1.95
N GLU A 73 13.41 -5.96 2.17
CA GLU A 73 13.50 -7.33 2.65
C GLU A 73 12.82 -7.58 4.02
N HIS A 74 12.67 -6.56 4.87
CA HIS A 74 12.04 -6.69 6.19
C HIS A 74 10.51 -6.60 6.16
N TYR A 75 9.93 -6.01 5.11
CA TYR A 75 8.47 -5.79 5.04
C TYR A 75 7.72 -6.99 4.46
N TYR A 76 8.43 -7.83 3.72
CA TYR A 76 7.84 -8.99 3.06
C TYR A 76 7.99 -10.23 3.94
N PRO A 77 6.97 -11.11 3.99
CA PRO A 77 7.15 -12.38 4.65
C PRO A 77 8.25 -13.18 3.94
N PRO A 78 9.04 -14.00 4.65
CA PRO A 78 10.21 -14.69 4.08
C PRO A 78 9.91 -15.52 2.83
N TRP A 79 8.71 -16.08 2.73
CA TRP A 79 8.26 -16.89 1.59
C TRP A 79 7.95 -16.08 0.33
N TYR A 80 7.83 -14.75 0.42
CA TYR A 80 7.65 -13.86 -0.73
C TYR A 80 8.99 -13.45 -1.37
N LEU A 81 10.10 -13.68 -0.66
CA LEU A 81 11.46 -13.51 -1.16
C LEU A 81 11.89 -14.84 -1.80
N ILE A 82 12.00 -14.89 -3.12
CA ILE A 82 12.61 -16.04 -3.81
C ILE A 82 14.10 -15.70 -3.95
N ASP A 83 14.97 -16.50 -3.33
CA ASP A 83 16.43 -16.30 -3.29
C ASP A 83 16.87 -14.94 -2.70
N GLY A 84 16.14 -14.43 -1.69
CA GLY A 84 16.44 -13.15 -1.05
C GLY A 84 16.15 -11.93 -1.94
N LYS A 85 15.45 -12.12 -3.07
CA LYS A 85 15.03 -11.05 -3.96
C LYS A 85 13.51 -11.00 -4.04
N VAL A 86 12.96 -9.80 -3.95
CA VAL A 86 11.56 -9.53 -4.26
C VAL A 86 11.32 -9.93 -5.72
N ARG A 87 10.19 -10.59 -6.04
CA ARG A 87 9.72 -10.74 -7.42
C ARG A 87 9.53 -9.34 -8.05
N ALA A 88 10.58 -8.75 -8.59
CA ALA A 88 10.45 -7.73 -9.61
C ALA A 88 10.11 -8.48 -10.90
N TYR A 89 8.92 -8.24 -11.45
CA TYR A 89 8.52 -8.85 -12.70
C TYR A 89 9.60 -8.57 -13.75
N LYS A 90 10.25 -9.62 -14.24
CA LYS A 90 11.48 -9.54 -15.07
C LYS A 90 11.23 -9.00 -16.48
N ASN A 91 10.05 -8.42 -16.75
CA ASN A 91 9.59 -8.10 -18.10
C ASN A 91 8.81 -6.78 -18.23
N SER A 92 8.96 -5.86 -17.29
CA SER A 92 8.47 -4.50 -17.47
C SER A 92 9.59 -3.59 -17.96
N ASN A 93 9.59 -3.30 -19.26
CA ASN A 93 10.27 -2.15 -19.87
C ASN A 93 9.63 -0.82 -19.42
N TYR A 94 9.31 -0.68 -18.14
CA TYR A 94 8.87 0.59 -17.57
C TYR A 94 10.10 1.25 -16.95
N THR A 95 10.72 2.13 -17.75
CA THR A 95 11.54 3.22 -17.24
C THR A 95 10.62 4.17 -16.46
N LEU A 96 10.89 4.30 -15.16
CA LEU A 96 10.61 5.53 -14.41
C LEU A 96 11.92 6.31 -14.34
#